data_AF-A0A7S4HSV2-F1
#
_entry.id   AF-A0A7S4HSV2-F1
#
_cell.length_a   1.000
_cell.length_b   1.000
_cell.length_c   1.000
_cell.angle_alpha   90.00
_cell.angle_beta   90.00
_cell.angle_gamma   90.00
#
_symmetry.space_group_name_H-M   'P 1'
#
loop_
_entity.id
_entity.type
_entity.pdbx_description
1 polymer ?
#
loop_
_entity_poly.entity_id
_entity_poly.type
_entity_poly.pdbx_seq_one_letter_code
_entity_poly.pdbx_strand_id
1 'polypeptide(L)'
;ALIVVREEPHPPCDGCPNSISNPNPVEVRRRDGSRAVLLHYDTLNNPQPGRSGLDMQLWSLDDGRTWSEDATPIAYPPRENVGAMVGPSVGLQSASGRIYFSAHLATSCW
;
A
#
# COMPACT_ATOMS: atom_id res chain seq x y z
N ALA A 1 0.18 -21.26 6.64
CA ALA A 1 -0.14 -21.17 5.21
C ALA A 1 0.87 -20.22 4.58
N LEU A 2 1.42 -20.56 3.41
CA LEU A 2 2.28 -19.65 2.65
C LEU A 2 1.36 -18.59 2.01
N ILE A 3 1.52 -17.32 2.38
CA ILE A 3 0.81 -16.22 1.73
C ILE A 3 1.54 -15.97 0.41
N VAL A 4 0.95 -16.40 -0.71
CA VAL A 4 1.45 -16.06 -2.04
C VAL A 4 0.96 -14.65 -2.35
N VAL A 5 1.86 -13.67 -2.26
CA VAL A 5 1.59 -12.33 -2.79
C VAL A 5 1.40 -12.51 -4.30
N ARG A 6 0.23 -12.13 -4.81
CA ARG A 6 -0.08 -12.20 -6.25
C ARG A 6 1.02 -11.46 -7.01
N GLU A 7 1.72 -12.16 -7.92
CA GLU A 7 2.47 -11.47 -8.96
C GLU A 7 1.43 -10.79 -9.86
N GLU A 8 1.42 -9.46 -9.91
CA GLU A 8 0.62 -8.76 -10.91
C GLU A 8 1.28 -8.99 -12.28
N PRO A 9 0.61 -9.69 -13.21
CA PRO A 9 1.19 -9.96 -14.53
C PRO A 9 1.24 -8.70 -15.40
N HIS A 10 0.43 -7.68 -15.07
CA HIS A 10 0.38 -6.40 -15.77
C HIS A 10 0.17 -5.28 -14.74
N PRO A 11 1.01 -4.23 -14.76
CA PRO A 11 0.80 -3.06 -13.92
C PRO A 11 -0.51 -2.37 -14.33
N PRO A 12 -1.17 -1.63 -13.42
CA PRO A 12 -2.49 -1.02 -13.66
C PRO A 12 -2.46 0.12 -14.70
N CYS A 13 -1.29 0.43 -15.27
CA CYS A 13 -1.11 1.37 -16.37
C CYS A 13 0.00 0.95 -17.32
N ASP A 14 -0.19 1.27 -18.61
CA ASP A 14 0.81 1.02 -19.66
C ASP A 14 2.12 1.76 -19.37
N GLY A 15 3.21 1.00 -19.29
CA GLY A 15 4.56 1.55 -19.05
C GLY A 15 4.89 1.81 -17.58
N CYS A 16 3.97 1.51 -16.66
CA CYS A 16 4.25 1.63 -15.24
C CYS A 16 5.23 0.53 -14.77
N PRO A 17 6.16 0.84 -13.86
CA PRO A 17 7.15 -0.13 -13.42
C PRO A 17 6.47 -1.22 -12.57
N ASN A 18 6.62 -2.49 -12.96
CA ASN A 18 6.34 -3.61 -12.06
C ASN A 18 7.26 -3.48 -10.84
N SER A 19 6.68 -3.18 -9.68
CA SER A 19 7.48 -2.90 -8.50
C SER A 19 7.30 -4.01 -7.47
N ILE A 20 8.37 -4.77 -7.25
CA ILE A 20 8.43 -5.68 -6.10
C ILE A 20 8.32 -4.79 -4.86
N SER A 21 7.26 -5.00 -4.09
CA SER A 21 6.88 -4.22 -2.92
C SER A 21 7.03 -5.07 -1.67
N ASN A 22 7.40 -4.45 -0.56
CA ASN A 22 7.17 -5.02 0.77
C ASN A 22 5.71 -4.74 1.16
N PRO A 23 4.80 -5.74 1.13
CA PRO A 23 3.41 -5.53 1.50
C PRO A 23 3.31 -5.02 2.94
N ASN A 24 2.52 -3.96 3.16
CA ASN A 24 2.26 -3.42 4.50
C ASN A 24 0.78 -3.61 4.88
N PRO A 25 0.44 -4.68 5.63
CA PRO A 25 -0.92 -4.91 6.10
C PRO A 25 -1.25 -4.07 7.34
N VAL A 26 -2.46 -3.52 7.37
CA VAL A 26 -3.01 -2.73 8.48
C VAL A 26 -4.37 -3.28 8.86
N GLU A 27 -4.58 -3.58 10.16
CA GLU A 27 -5.90 -3.88 10.68
C GLU A 27 -6.74 -2.59 10.77
N VAL A 28 -7.94 -2.62 10.22
CA VAL A 28 -8.87 -1.48 10.16
C VAL A 28 -10.18 -1.88 10.82
N ARG A 29 -10.68 -1.03 11.73
CA ARG A 29 -12.04 -1.15 12.27
C ARG A 29 -13.01 -0.38 11.41
N ARG A 30 -14.02 -1.06 10.88
CA ARG A 30 -15.05 -0.46 10.00
C ARG A 30 -16.14 0.21 10.85
N ARG A 31 -16.98 1.02 10.21
CA ARG A 31 -18.06 1.79 10.89
C ARG A 31 -19.09 0.89 11.58
N ASP A 32 -19.29 -0.32 11.05
CA ASP A 32 -20.17 -1.34 11.62
C ASP A 32 -19.53 -2.12 12.78
N GLY A 33 -18.29 -1.79 13.17
CA GLY A 33 -17.53 -2.49 14.21
C GLY A 33 -16.80 -3.74 13.73
N SER A 34 -17.01 -4.18 12.48
CA SER A 34 -16.26 -5.28 11.88
C SER A 34 -14.78 -4.91 11.67
N ARG A 35 -13.93 -5.92 11.51
CA ARG A 35 -12.51 -5.76 11.24
C ARG A 35 -12.22 -6.12 9.80
N ALA A 36 -11.20 -5.49 9.24
CA ALA A 36 -10.67 -5.78 7.93
C ALA A 36 -9.15 -5.63 7.94
N VAL A 37 -8.48 -6.25 6.97
CA VAL A 37 -7.07 -6.01 6.69
C VAL A 37 -6.99 -5.21 5.40
N LEU A 38 -6.37 -4.03 5.47
CA LEU A 38 -6.00 -3.23 4.31
C LEU A 38 -4.55 -3.54 3.98
N LEU A 39 -4.27 -3.91 2.73
CA LEU A 39 -2.92 -4.18 2.25
C LEU A 39 -2.54 -3.14 1.20
N HIS A 40 -1.44 -2.43 1.46
CA HIS A 40 -0.76 -1.61 0.46
C HIS A 40 0.38 -2.39 -0.19
N TYR A 41 0.49 -2.27 -1.51
CA TYR A 41 1.52 -2.93 -2.31
C TYR A 41 1.86 -2.11 -3.57
N ASP A 42 2.78 -2.63 -4.39
CA ASP A 42 3.34 -1.92 -5.56
C ASP A 42 3.87 -0.51 -5.21
N THR A 43 4.49 -0.37 -4.03
CA THR A 43 5.02 0.92 -3.52
C THR A 43 6.46 1.20 -3.97
N LEU A 44 7.09 0.24 -4.68
CA LEU A 44 8.50 0.22 -5.07
C LEU A 44 9.48 0.08 -3.90
N ASN A 45 10.16 -1.07 -3.84
CA ASN A 45 11.33 -1.23 -2.99
C ASN A 45 12.43 -0.24 -3.45
N ASN A 46 12.88 0.60 -2.52
CA ASN A 46 13.89 1.65 -2.74
C ASN A 46 13.48 2.73 -3.77
N PRO A 47 12.42 3.51 -3.49
CA PRO A 47 12.01 4.60 -4.37
C PRO A 47 13.08 5.69 -4.43
N GLN A 48 13.07 6.46 -5.52
CA GLN A 48 14.01 7.56 -5.76
C GLN A 48 13.22 8.86 -5.92
N PRO A 49 13.84 10.04 -5.72
CA PRO A 49 13.18 11.31 -6.04
C PRO A 49 12.64 11.29 -7.48
N GLY A 50 11.33 11.54 -7.65
CA GLY A 50 10.67 11.50 -8.96
C GLY A 50 10.33 10.09 -9.49
N ARG A 51 10.62 9.02 -8.75
CA ARG A 51 10.29 7.63 -9.12
C ARG A 51 9.75 6.86 -7.91
N SER A 52 8.46 6.54 -7.95
CA SER A 52 7.77 5.67 -6.99
C SER A 52 7.01 4.56 -7.73
N GLY A 53 6.51 3.58 -6.97
CA GLY A 53 5.43 2.73 -7.44
C GLY A 53 4.09 3.47 -7.43
N LEU A 54 3.01 2.76 -7.70
CA LEU A 54 1.66 3.31 -7.86
C LEU A 54 0.81 3.30 -6.57
N ASP A 55 1.29 2.66 -5.50
CA ASP A 55 0.57 2.44 -4.24
C ASP A 55 -0.85 1.89 -4.44
N MET A 56 -0.88 0.58 -4.64
CA MET A 56 -2.09 -0.20 -4.84
C MET A 56 -2.65 -0.68 -3.52
N GLN A 57 -3.98 -0.74 -3.39
CA GLN A 57 -4.64 -1.28 -2.20
C GLN A 57 -5.55 -2.48 -2.48
N LEU A 58 -5.59 -3.40 -1.52
CA LEU A 58 -6.53 -4.52 -1.43
C LEU A 58 -7.11 -4.63 -0.03
N TRP A 59 -8.32 -5.15 0.06
CA TRP A 59 -9.01 -5.39 1.33
C TRP A 59 -9.26 -6.87 1.56
N SER A 60 -9.07 -7.32 2.80
CA SER A 60 -9.57 -8.61 3.28
C SER A 60 -10.58 -8.38 4.39
N LEU A 61 -11.71 -9.09 4.33
CA LEU A 61 -12.78 -9.04 5.33
C LEU A 61 -12.84 -10.30 6.20
N ASP A 62 -11.87 -11.21 6.04
CA ASP A 62 -11.87 -12.55 6.63
C ASP A 62 -10.49 -12.95 7.20
N ASP A 63 -9.79 -11.97 7.78
CA ASP A 63 -8.47 -12.09 8.41
C ASP A 63 -7.36 -12.53 7.45
N GLY A 64 -7.41 -12.04 6.20
CA GLY A 64 -6.38 -12.27 5.18
C GLY A 64 -6.54 -13.59 4.42
N ARG A 65 -7.68 -14.28 4.52
CA ARG A 65 -7.92 -15.53 3.78
C ARG A 65 -8.30 -15.25 2.33
N THR A 66 -9.12 -14.23 2.09
CA THR A 66 -9.49 -13.75 0.76
C THR A 66 -9.26 -12.25 0.67
N TRP A 67 -9.03 -11.78 -0.56
CA TRP A 67 -8.75 -10.38 -0.88
C TRP A 67 -9.76 -9.89 -1.92
N SER A 68 -10.06 -8.60 -1.91
CA SER A 68 -10.93 -7.97 -2.90
C SER A 68 -10.42 -8.24 -4.32
N GLU A 69 -11.33 -8.46 -5.27
CA GLU A 69 -10.96 -8.73 -6.67
C GLU A 69 -10.39 -7.48 -7.35
N ASP A 70 -10.93 -6.31 -6.99
CA ASP A 70 -10.54 -5.02 -7.54
C ASP A 70 -9.47 -4.37 -6.67
N ALA A 71 -8.22 -4.47 -7.13
CA ALA A 71 -7.19 -3.57 -6.64
C ALA A 71 -7.42 -2.17 -7.19
N THR A 72 -7.32 -1.17 -6.32
CA THR A 72 -7.47 0.23 -6.73
C THR A 72 -6.18 0.99 -6.48
N PRO A 73 -5.70 1.81 -7.44
CA PRO A 73 -4.63 2.76 -7.15
C PRO A 73 -5.17 3.81 -6.19
N ILE A 74 -4.39 4.15 -5.18
CA ILE A 74 -4.65 5.36 -4.40
C ILE A 74 -4.04 6.51 -5.19
N ALA A 75 -4.63 7.71 -5.10
CA ALA A 75 -3.99 8.93 -5.60
C ALA A 75 -2.78 9.34 -4.72
N TYR A 76 -1.93 8.37 -4.39
CA TYR A 76 -0.81 8.46 -3.48
C TYR A 76 0.46 7.94 -4.21
N PRO A 77 1.61 8.62 -4.05
CA PRO A 77 1.82 9.81 -3.22
C PRO A 77 1.27 11.10 -3.87
N PRO A 78 0.76 12.07 -3.07
CA PRO A 78 0.63 13.45 -3.51
C PRO A 78 1.96 13.92 -4.12
N ARG A 79 1.94 14.89 -5.07
CA ARG A 79 3.17 15.32 -5.78
C ARG A 79 4.37 15.60 -4.86
N GLU A 80 4.12 16.14 -3.66
CA GLU A 80 5.13 16.42 -2.64
C GLU A 80 5.83 15.19 -2.04
N ASN A 81 5.23 14.01 -2.17
CA ASN A 81 5.72 12.74 -1.61
C ASN A 81 6.17 11.75 -2.71
N VAL A 82 6.27 12.17 -3.97
CA VAL A 82 6.77 11.30 -5.05
C VAL A 82 8.21 10.88 -4.73
N GLY A 83 8.44 9.57 -4.68
CA GLY A 83 9.71 8.98 -4.25
C GLY A 83 9.77 8.66 -2.75
N ALA A 84 8.68 8.87 -2.00
CA ALA A 84 8.56 8.38 -0.64
C ALA A 84 8.10 6.91 -0.64
N MET A 85 8.69 6.11 0.24
CA MET A 85 8.20 4.77 0.54
C MET A 85 7.10 4.91 1.57
N VAL A 86 5.88 4.46 1.25
CA VAL A 86 4.88 4.16 2.28
C VAL A 86 5.52 3.11 3.16
N GLY A 87 5.95 3.51 4.35
CA GLY A 87 6.85 2.70 5.17
C GLY A 87 6.18 1.42 5.64
N PRO A 88 6.94 0.46 6.21
CA PRO A 88 6.42 -0.75 6.87
C PRO A 88 5.66 -0.48 8.17
N SER A 89 5.32 0.79 8.42
CA SER A 89 4.74 1.26 9.66
C SER A 89 3.25 1.00 9.66
N VAL A 90 2.79 0.35 10.73
CA VAL A 90 1.40 0.17 11.13
C VAL A 90 0.58 1.42 10.81
N GLY A 91 -0.41 1.30 9.94
CA GLY A 91 -1.35 2.39 9.69
C GLY A 91 -2.10 2.73 10.98
N LEU A 92 -2.19 4.02 11.30
CA LEU A 92 -2.92 4.49 12.47
C LEU A 92 -4.34 4.83 12.06
N GLN A 93 -5.34 4.24 12.72
CA GLN A 93 -6.72 4.62 12.54
C GLN A 93 -7.18 5.57 13.65
N SER A 94 -7.61 6.77 13.27
CA SER A 94 -8.22 7.73 14.20
C SER A 94 -9.66 7.36 14.56
N ALA A 95 -10.20 7.98 15.63
CA ALA A 95 -11.57 7.77 16.07
C ALA A 95 -12.64 8.12 15.01
N SER A 96 -12.33 8.99 14.04
CA SER A 96 -13.22 9.32 12.91
C SER A 96 -13.19 8.27 11.78
N GLY A 97 -12.34 7.25 11.90
CA GLY A 97 -12.15 6.20 10.91
C GLY A 97 -11.13 6.54 9.81
N ARG A 98 -10.50 7.72 9.86
CA ARG A 98 -9.40 8.07 8.94
C ARG A 98 -8.15 7.25 9.28
N ILE A 99 -7.54 6.65 8.25
CA ILE A 99 -6.31 5.88 8.33
C ILE A 99 -5.15 6.77 7.89
N TYR A 100 -4.05 6.72 8.62
CA TYR A 100 -2.83 7.47 8.34
C TYR A 100 -1.68 6.51 8.11
N PHE A 101 -0.88 6.80 7.09
CA PHE A 101 0.35 6.09 6.78
C PHE A 101 1.53 7.04 6.96
N SER A 102 2.62 6.54 7.52
CA SER A 102 3.90 7.24 7.45
C SER A 102 4.52 6.99 6.09
N ALA A 103 5.08 8.02 5.48
CA ALA A 103 5.92 7.89 4.32
C ALA A 103 7.29 8.48 4.59
N HIS A 104 8.31 7.76 4.16
CA HIS A 104 9.70 8.17 4.32
C HIS A 104 10.28 8.44 2.94
N LEU A 105 10.66 9.68 2.70
CA LEU A 105 11.51 10.01 1.56
C LEU A 105 12.86 9.32 1.78
N ALA A 106 13.39 8.69 0.74
CA ALA A 106 14.79 8.33 0.70
C ALA A 106 15.58 9.63 0.82
N THR A 107 16.03 9.96 2.03
CA THR A 107 17.04 11.00 2.19
C THR A 107 18.28 10.50 1.47
N SER A 108 18.87 11.33 0.63
CA SER A 108 20.20 11.08 0.10
C SER A 108 21.08 10.75 1.31
N CYS A 109 21.52 9.51 1.44
CA CYS A 109 22.63 9.20 2.32
C CYS A 109 23.81 9.98 1.76
N TRP A 110 24.14 11.09 2.42
CA TRP A 110 25.39 11.81 2.22
C TRP A 110 26.51 11.07 2.97
#